data_AF-A0A1F5P6W2-F1
#
_entry.id   AF-A0A1F5P6W2-F1
#
_cell.length_a   1.000
_cell.length_b   1.000
_cell.length_c   1.000
_cell.angle_alpha   90.00
_cell.angle_beta   90.00
_cell.angle_gamma   90.00
#
_symmetry.space_group_name_H-M   'P 1'
#
loop_
_entity.id
_entity.type
_entity.pdbx_description
1 polymer ?
#
loop_
_entity_poly.entity_id
_entity_poly.type
_entity_poly.pdbx_seq_one_letter_code
_entity_poly.pdbx_strand_id
1 'polypeptide(L)' 'MTKNKEKKISYEPEADILRVEIGKGHIDYASEIGNISVHFNKKGIPLYLEILEATKFLKESKNELSKAGVPEFAF' A
#
# COMPACT_ATOMS: atom_id res chain seq x y z
N MET A 1 27.01 12.42 -1.03
CA MET A 1 26.03 11.59 -0.29
C MET A 1 24.67 11.83 -0.92
N THR A 2 24.24 10.95 -1.81
CA THR A 2 22.92 10.99 -2.45
C THR A 2 21.86 10.72 -1.38
N LYS A 3 20.91 11.65 -1.20
CA LYS A 3 19.74 11.44 -0.33
C LYS A 3 18.99 10.22 -0.86
N ASN A 4 19.00 9.11 -0.12
CA ASN A 4 18.11 7.98 -0.39
C ASN A 4 16.67 8.52 -0.36
N LYS A 5 15.96 8.49 -1.50
CA LYS A 5 14.50 8.59 -1.49
C LYS A 5 14.02 7.34 -0.77
N GLU A 6 13.60 7.48 0.48
CA GLU A 6 12.96 6.40 1.23
C GLU A 6 11.84 5.80 0.38
N LYS A 7 11.87 4.47 0.23
CA LYS A 7 10.88 3.74 -0.58
C LYS A 7 9.52 3.88 0.09
N LYS A 8 8.67 4.71 -0.49
CA LYS A 8 7.28 4.92 -0.04
C LYS A 8 6.38 3.69 -0.23
N ILE A 9 6.86 2.68 -0.96
CA ILE A 9 6.15 1.42 -1.20
C ILE A 9 7.16 0.28 -1.06
N SER A 10 6.81 -0.74 -0.28
CA SER A 10 7.62 -1.94 -0.10
C SER A 10 6.75 -3.19 0.00
N TYR A 11 7.29 -4.35 -0.32
CA TYR A 11 6.59 -5.63 -0.26
C TYR A 11 7.31 -6.55 0.72
N GLU A 12 6.56 -7.13 1.65
CA GLU A 12 7.03 -8.14 2.61
C GLU A 12 6.61 -9.53 2.11
N PRO A 13 7.53 -10.29 1.48
CA PRO A 13 7.17 -11.53 0.80
C PRO A 13 6.74 -12.65 1.75
N GLU A 14 7.29 -12.71 2.98
CA GLU A 14 6.95 -13.77 3.93
C GLU A 14 5.50 -13.67 4.42
N ALA A 15 4.96 -12.45 4.50
CA ALA A 15 3.61 -12.18 4.95
C ALA A 15 2.61 -11.91 3.81
N ASP A 16 3.09 -11.80 2.57
CA ASP A 16 2.32 -11.32 1.41
C ASP A 16 1.62 -9.96 1.68
N ILE A 17 2.40 -8.99 2.16
CA ILE A 17 1.90 -7.64 2.52
C ILE A 17 2.59 -6.57 1.67
N LEU A 18 1.78 -5.73 1.02
CA LEU A 18 2.23 -4.50 0.37
C LEU A 18 2.07 -3.34 1.35
N ARG A 19 3.19 -2.71 1.68
CA ARG A 19 3.31 -1.62 2.63
C ARG A 19 3.43 -0.29 1.90
N VAL A 20 2.61 0.69 2.24
CA VAL A 20 2.64 2.03 1.64
C VAL A 20 2.79 3.09 2.71
N GLU A 21 3.90 3.84 2.68
CA GLU A 21 4.12 4.99 3.54
C GLU A 21 3.52 6.25 2.89
N ILE A 22 2.46 6.79 3.50
CA ILE A 22 1.77 7.99 3.04
C ILE A 22 2.45 9.24 3.62
N GLY A 23 2.85 9.18 4.89
CA GLY A 23 3.41 10.30 5.60
C GLY A 23 4.20 9.88 6.83
N LYS A 24 4.90 10.85 7.42
CA LYS A 24 5.72 10.63 8.62
C LYS A 24 4.96 11.01 9.87
N GLY A 25 5.22 10.30 10.96
CA GLY A 25 4.66 10.62 12.27
C GLY A 25 4.52 9.39 13.15
N HIS A 26 3.97 9.60 14.35
CA HIS A 26 3.62 8.53 15.27
C HIS A 26 2.30 7.89 14.82
N ILE A 27 2.27 6.55 14.77
CA ILE A 27 1.06 5.76 14.57
C ILE A 27 0.43 5.54 15.93
N ASP A 28 -0.83 5.93 16.07
CA ASP A 28 -1.57 5.84 17.32
C ASP A 28 -2.63 4.74 17.29
N TYR A 29 -3.23 4.48 16.13
CA TYR A 29 -4.19 3.39 15.95
C TYR A 29 -4.26 2.95 14.49
N ALA A 30 -4.84 1.78 14.26
CA ALA A 30 -5.15 1.26 12.93
C ALA A 30 -6.64 0.97 12.78
N SER A 31 -7.14 1.04 11.54
CA SER A 31 -8.48 0.61 11.16
C SER A 31 -8.39 -0.36 10.00
N GLU A 32 -9.15 -1.45 10.08
CA GLU A 32 -9.21 -2.45 9.03
C GLU A 32 -10.42 -2.21 8.13
N ILE A 33 -10.21 -2.28 6.81
CA ILE A 33 -11.24 -2.17 5.79
C ILE A 33 -10.99 -3.30 4.78
N GLY A 34 -11.70 -4.42 4.98
CA GLY A 34 -11.45 -5.64 4.20
C GLY A 34 -10.01 -6.12 4.40
N ASN A 35 -9.28 -6.32 3.32
CA ASN A 35 -7.87 -6.77 3.33
C ASN A 35 -6.87 -5.61 3.43
N ILE A 36 -7.29 -4.43 3.91
CA ILE A 36 -6.43 -3.26 4.05
C ILE A 36 -6.45 -2.79 5.50
N SER A 37 -5.28 -2.64 6.11
CA SER A 37 -5.10 -1.96 7.39
C SER A 37 -4.55 -0.55 7.16
N VAL A 38 -5.26 0.44 7.70
CA VAL A 38 -4.91 1.86 7.60
C VAL A 38 -4.46 2.36 8.95
N HIS A 39 -3.22 2.84 9.04
CA HIS A 39 -2.60 3.33 10.26
C HIS A 39 -2.67 4.85 10.34
N PHE A 40 -3.16 5.36 11.46
CA PHE A 40 -3.46 6.77 11.69
C PHE A 40 -2.71 7.33 12.90
N ASN A 41 -2.50 8.65 12.91
CA ASN A 41 -2.14 9.38 14.12
C ASN A 41 -3.37 9.80 14.95
N LYS A 42 -3.18 10.40 16.14
CA LYS A 42 -4.28 10.88 17.02
C LYS A 42 -5.25 11.87 16.37
N LYS A 43 -4.85 12.53 15.28
CA LYS A 43 -5.69 13.49 14.54
C LYS A 43 -6.51 12.81 13.41
N GLY A 44 -6.40 11.48 13.27
CA GLY A 44 -7.05 10.74 12.19
C GLY A 44 -6.41 10.92 10.83
N ILE A 45 -5.14 11.37 10.77
CA ILE A 45 -4.42 11.49 9.50
C ILE A 45 -3.78 10.13 9.18
N PRO A 46 -4.03 9.55 7.99
CA PRO A 46 -3.43 8.29 7.59
C PRO A 46 -1.94 8.49 7.29
N LEU A 47 -1.10 7.63 7.87
CA LEU A 47 0.35 7.70 7.72
C LEU A 47 0.92 6.48 6.99
N TYR A 48 0.26 5.32 7.12
CA TYR A 48 0.78 4.06 6.59
C TYR A 48 -0.36 3.08 6.26
N LEU A 49 -0.18 2.29 5.20
CA LEU A 49 -1.12 1.26 4.76
C LEU A 49 -0.44 -0.09 4.68
N GLU A 50 -1.20 -1.12 4.99
CA GLU A 50 -0.85 -2.50 4.73
C GLU A 50 -1.98 -3.15 3.93
N ILE A 51 -1.67 -3.59 2.72
CA ILE A 51 -2.58 -4.35 1.87
C ILE A 51 -2.16 -5.81 2.00
N LEU A 52 -3.04 -6.61 2.61
CA LEU A 52 -2.90 -8.05 2.79
C LEU A 52 -3.25 -8.79 1.49
N GLU A 53 -2.77 -10.03 1.34
CA GLU A 53 -2.92 -10.80 0.10
C GLU A 53 -2.42 -9.99 -1.12
N ALA A 54 -1.28 -9.32 -0.98
CA ALA A 54 -0.82 -8.33 -1.97
C ALA A 54 -0.65 -8.92 -3.37
N THR A 55 -0.20 -10.16 -3.49
CA THR A 55 -0.13 -10.87 -4.78
C THR A 55 -1.48 -10.96 -5.48
N LYS A 56 -2.53 -11.32 -4.73
CA LYS A 56 -3.90 -11.39 -5.24
C LYS A 56 -4.44 -10.00 -5.57
N PHE A 57 -4.24 -9.03 -4.67
CA PHE A 57 -4.66 -7.65 -4.88
C PHE A 57 -4.07 -7.07 -6.19
N LEU A 58 -2.77 -7.29 -6.44
CA LEU A 58 -2.11 -6.82 -7.67
C LEU A 58 -2.65 -7.54 -8.91
N LYS A 59 -2.89 -8.84 -8.83
CA LYS A 59 -3.48 -9.62 -9.94
C LYS A 59 -4.89 -9.13 -10.29
N GLU A 60 -5.74 -8.93 -9.29
CA GLU A 60 -7.10 -8.41 -9.48
C GLU A 60 -7.07 -6.98 -10.00
N SER A 61 -6.24 -6.12 -9.43
CA SER A 61 -6.05 -4.74 -9.90
C SER A 61 -5.62 -4.69 -11.36
N LYS A 62 -4.67 -5.54 -11.78
CA LYS A 62 -4.25 -5.64 -13.18
C LYS A 62 -5.41 -6.04 -14.10
N ASN A 63 -6.24 -7.00 -13.69
CA ASN A 63 -7.38 -7.46 -14.48
C ASN A 63 -8.42 -6.34 -14.65
N GLU A 64 -8.75 -5.63 -13.58
CA GLU A 64 -9.72 -4.53 -13.64
C GLU A 64 -9.22 -3.36 -14.50
N LEU A 65 -7.94 -3.01 -14.38
CA LEU A 65 -7.35 -1.94 -15.20
C LEU A 65 -7.29 -2.34 -16.68
N SER A 66 -7.02 -3.62 -16.97
CA SER A 66 -7.06 -4.16 -18.34
C SER A 66 -8.48 -4.09 -18.94
N LYS A 67 -9.53 -4.41 -18.14
CA LYS A 67 -10.94 -4.25 -18.56
C LYS A 67 -11.31 -2.78 -18.83
N ALA A 68 -10.71 -1.86 -18.08
CA ALA A 68 -10.87 -0.42 -18.28
C ALA A 68 -10.10 0.12 -19.51
N GLY A 69 -9.42 -0.74 -20.27
CA GLY A 69 -8.66 -0.36 -21.45
C GLY A 69 -7.29 0.26 -21.14
N VAL A 70 -6.82 0.16 -19.89
CA VAL A 70 -5.44 0.56 -19.54
C VAL A 70 -4.48 -0.48 -20.12
N PRO A 71 -3.55 -0.09 -21.00
CA PRO A 71 -2.68 -1.02 -21.67
C PRO A 71 -1.62 -1.61 -20.72
N GLU A 72 -1.20 -2.84 -20.99
CA GLU A 72 -0.31 -3.60 -20.10
C GLU A 72 1.07 -2.95 -19.86
N PHE A 73 1.56 -2.12 -20.78
CA PHE A 73 2.84 -1.41 -20.62
C PHE A 73 2.79 -0.23 -19.63
N ALA A 74 1.61 0.09 -19.08
CA ALA A 74 1.43 1.17 -18.11
C ALA A 74 1.61 0.73 -16.64
N PHE A 75 1.98 -0.54 -16.40
CA PHE A 75 2.17 -1.15 -15.07
C PHE A 75 3.64 -1.45 -14.76
#